data_AF-A0A511MJS3-F1
#
_entry.id   AF-A0A511MJS3-F1
#
_cell.length_a   1.000
_cell.length_b   1.000
_cell.length_c   1.000
_cell.angle_alpha   90.00
_cell.angle_beta   90.00
_cell.angle_gamma   90.00
#
_symmetry.space_group_name_H-M   'P 1'
#
loop_
_entity.id
_entity.type
_entity.pdbx_description
1 polymer ?
#
loop_
_entity_poly.entity_id
_entity_poly.type
_entity_poly.pdbx_seq_one_letter_code
_entity_poly.pdbx_strand_id
1 'polypeptide(L)'
;MTIIADRIIDIGHSRAVRQIAFTARDIRKDHSGSGVVIRYNHLVEILPDGSFTSPDLDPGPADVTIGNQVYPILVPDTGGTVKLWDLLDAHLPLPPSTGLSDYVRNAGGVDRIVWMTEAEFTALPARDPNTTYLTY
;
A
#
# COMPACT_ATOMS: atom_id res chain seq x y z
N MET A 1 13.15 -8.90 1.66
CA MET A 1 13.51 -7.48 1.45
C MET A 1 12.84 -6.99 0.16
N THR A 2 12.58 -5.69 0.00
CA THR A 2 11.72 -5.13 -1.06
C THR A 2 12.18 -3.75 -1.55
N ILE A 3 12.12 -3.52 -2.86
CA ILE A 3 12.34 -2.22 -3.50
C ILE A 3 10.99 -1.54 -3.76
N ILE A 4 10.86 -0.27 -3.42
CA ILE A 4 9.69 0.56 -3.75
C ILE A 4 10.09 1.51 -4.88
N ALA A 5 9.36 1.46 -5.99
CA ALA A 5 9.60 2.34 -7.13
C ALA A 5 8.29 2.88 -7.69
N ASP A 6 8.27 4.15 -8.04
CA ASP A 6 7.10 4.78 -8.67
C ASP A 6 7.47 6.12 -9.31
N ARG A 7 6.45 6.84 -9.79
CA ARG A 7 6.56 8.19 -10.31
C ARG A 7 5.72 9.17 -9.47
N ILE A 8 6.34 10.24 -8.99
CA ILE A 8 5.68 11.33 -8.27
C ILE A 8 5.70 12.59 -9.15
N ILE A 9 4.52 13.07 -9.48
CA ILE A 9 4.28 14.30 -10.24
C ILE A 9 3.24 15.14 -9.51
N ASP A 10 3.31 16.47 -9.65
CA ASP A 10 2.25 17.34 -9.16
C ASP A 10 1.09 17.48 -10.14
N ILE A 11 0.06 18.22 -9.74
CA ILE A 11 -1.14 18.48 -10.56
C ILE A 11 -0.85 19.25 -11.86
N GLY A 12 0.25 19.98 -11.93
CA GLY A 12 0.73 20.66 -13.13
C GLY A 12 1.67 19.80 -13.99
N HIS A 13 1.87 18.53 -13.61
CA HIS A 13 2.87 17.63 -14.17
C HIS A 13 4.32 18.16 -14.06
N SER A 14 4.58 19.06 -13.11
CA SER A 14 5.91 19.49 -12.73
C SER A 14 6.46 18.67 -11.56
N ARG A 15 7.77 18.77 -11.34
CA ARG A 15 8.45 18.17 -10.19
C ARG A 15 8.23 19.09 -8.97
N ALA A 16 7.20 18.82 -8.18
CA ALA A 16 6.97 19.55 -6.93
C ALA A 16 7.93 19.16 -5.79
N VAL A 17 8.51 17.94 -5.84
CA VAL A 17 9.30 17.40 -4.73
C VAL A 17 10.64 16.86 -5.25
N ARG A 18 11.73 17.16 -4.52
CA ARG A 18 13.07 16.70 -4.90
C ARG A 18 13.43 15.33 -4.34
N GLN A 19 12.93 15.01 -3.15
CA GLN A 19 13.26 13.78 -2.44
C GLN A 19 12.03 13.28 -1.67
N ILE A 20 11.97 11.97 -1.45
CA ILE A 20 11.09 11.34 -0.46
C ILE A 20 11.93 10.70 0.62
N ALA A 21 11.36 10.53 1.81
CA ALA A 21 12.02 9.84 2.91
C ALA A 21 11.27 8.56 3.25
N PHE A 22 12.00 7.45 3.43
CA PHE A 22 11.48 6.23 4.04
C PHE A 22 12.07 6.08 5.44
N THR A 23 11.21 5.81 6.42
CA THR A 23 11.62 5.70 7.82
C THR A 23 10.91 4.52 8.47
N ALA A 24 11.64 3.66 9.18
CA ALA A 24 10.99 2.64 10.00
C ALA A 24 10.14 3.31 11.09
N ARG A 25 8.92 2.79 11.32
CA ARG A 25 8.03 3.37 12.34
C ARG A 25 8.57 3.14 13.74
N ASP A 26 9.07 1.93 13.99
CA ASP A 26 9.58 1.47 15.26
C ASP A 26 10.96 0.83 15.11
N ILE A 27 11.74 0.81 16.20
CA ILE A 27 12.97 0.01 16.27
C ILE A 27 12.58 -1.46 16.30
N ARG A 28 13.15 -2.28 15.42
CA ARG A 28 12.82 -3.71 15.32
C ARG A 28 13.99 -4.55 14.86
N LYS A 29 13.89 -5.86 15.03
CA LYS A 29 14.84 -6.81 14.45
C LYS A 29 14.75 -6.73 12.93
N ASP A 30 15.89 -6.79 12.24
CA ASP A 30 15.91 -6.91 10.79
C ASP A 30 15.36 -8.28 10.34
N HIS A 31 15.00 -8.37 9.07
CA HIS A 31 14.38 -9.55 8.48
C HIS A 31 15.32 -10.77 8.50
N SER A 32 16.64 -10.57 8.36
CA SER A 32 17.61 -11.68 8.46
C SER A 32 17.79 -12.17 9.90
N GLY A 33 17.38 -11.38 10.87
CA GLY A 33 17.56 -11.65 12.29
C GLY A 33 18.98 -11.45 12.81
N SER A 34 19.84 -10.77 12.05
CA SER A 34 21.24 -10.51 12.37
C SER A 34 21.52 -9.09 12.91
N GLY A 35 20.52 -8.20 12.85
CA GLY A 35 20.67 -6.79 13.18
C GLY A 35 19.39 -6.10 13.69
N VAL A 36 19.47 -4.77 13.75
CA VAL A 36 18.40 -3.90 14.24
C VAL A 36 18.11 -2.83 13.20
N VAL A 37 16.85 -2.75 12.79
CA VAL A 37 16.30 -1.65 11.99
C VAL A 37 15.98 -0.51 12.95
N ILE A 38 16.59 0.65 12.72
CA ILE A 38 16.39 1.86 13.53
C ILE A 38 15.51 2.87 12.78
N ARG A 39 15.00 3.85 13.52
CA ARG A 39 14.27 5.00 12.96
C ARG A 39 15.26 5.99 12.34
N TYR A 40 15.59 5.78 11.07
CA TYR A 40 16.45 6.68 10.30
C TYR A 40 15.76 7.06 8.98
N ASN A 41 15.89 8.32 8.58
CA ASN A 41 15.31 8.81 7.34
C ASN A 41 16.22 8.44 6.16
N HIS A 42 15.80 7.46 5.38
CA HIS A 42 16.43 7.14 4.11
C HIS A 42 15.85 8.05 3.02
N LEU A 43 16.61 9.10 2.68
CA LEU A 43 16.26 10.04 1.61
C LEU A 43 16.54 9.43 0.24
N VAL A 44 15.53 9.42 -0.62
CA VAL A 44 15.60 8.95 -2.00
C VAL A 44 15.34 10.12 -2.92
N GLU A 45 16.24 10.33 -3.89
CA GLU A 45 16.08 11.38 -4.89
C GLU A 45 15.02 10.98 -5.93
N ILE A 46 14.16 11.95 -6.26
CA ILE A 46 13.23 11.87 -7.38
C ILE A 46 13.95 12.39 -8.62
N LEU A 47 13.94 11.67 -9.73
CA LEU A 47 14.56 12.08 -10.99
C LEU A 47 13.74 13.19 -11.70
N PRO A 48 14.30 13.88 -12.70
CA PRO A 48 13.59 14.94 -13.42
C PRO A 48 12.27 14.51 -14.08
N ASP A 49 12.15 13.23 -14.45
CA ASP A 49 10.92 12.66 -14.99
C ASP A 49 9.88 12.34 -13.90
N GLY A 50 10.21 12.52 -12.62
CA GLY A 50 9.37 12.21 -11.47
C GLY A 50 9.55 10.79 -10.95
N SER A 51 10.34 9.93 -11.62
CA SER A 51 10.57 8.56 -11.16
C SER A 51 11.50 8.53 -9.93
N PHE A 52 11.34 7.52 -9.09
CA PHE A 52 12.28 7.22 -8.02
C PHE A 52 12.33 5.70 -7.80
N THR A 53 13.42 5.25 -7.19
CA THR A 53 13.61 3.86 -6.75
C THR A 53 14.27 3.88 -5.38
N SER A 54 13.63 3.28 -4.38
CA SER A 54 14.22 3.13 -3.05
C SER A 54 15.39 2.15 -3.06
N PRO A 55 16.28 2.16 -2.06
CA PRO A 55 17.13 1.00 -1.79
C PRO A 55 16.28 -0.21 -1.40
N ASP A 56 16.93 -1.35 -1.22
CA ASP A 56 16.29 -2.54 -0.67
C ASP A 56 15.89 -2.30 0.79
N LEU A 57 14.59 -2.27 1.06
CA LEU A 57 14.02 -1.96 2.37
C LEU A 57 13.70 -3.23 3.15
N ASP A 58 13.92 -3.16 4.46
CA ASP A 58 13.54 -4.23 5.38
C ASP A 58 12.00 -4.31 5.51
N PRO A 59 11.37 -5.48 5.30
CA PRO A 59 9.91 -5.65 5.35
C PRO A 59 9.32 -5.33 6.72
N GLY A 60 8.25 -4.54 6.80
CA GLY A 60 7.52 -4.20 8.02
C GLY A 60 6.99 -2.76 8.05
N PRO A 61 6.44 -2.30 9.19
CA PRO A 61 5.82 -0.99 9.31
C PRO A 61 6.83 0.15 9.10
N ALA A 62 6.49 1.05 8.19
CA ALA A 62 7.30 2.21 7.85
C ALA A 62 6.41 3.43 7.58
N ASP A 63 7.05 4.58 7.47
CA ASP A 63 6.43 5.82 7.06
C ASP A 63 7.17 6.34 5.82
N VAL A 64 6.41 6.84 4.84
CA VAL A 64 6.93 7.55 3.68
C VAL A 64 6.56 9.03 3.79
N THR A 65 7.57 9.90 3.67
CA THR A 65 7.37 11.35 3.68
C THR A 65 7.46 11.89 2.25
N ILE A 66 6.40 12.55 1.79
CA ILE A 66 6.31 13.17 0.48
C ILE A 66 5.96 14.65 0.68
N GLY A 67 6.91 15.54 0.37
CA GLY A 67 6.79 16.95 0.72
C GLY A 67 6.69 17.13 2.24
N ASN A 68 5.59 17.70 2.71
CA ASN A 68 5.35 17.94 4.14
C ASN A 68 4.37 16.93 4.79
N GLN A 69 3.97 15.89 4.04
CA GLN A 69 3.00 14.89 4.49
C GLN A 69 3.70 13.56 4.78
N VAL A 70 3.24 12.87 5.83
CA VAL A 70 3.75 11.57 6.25
C VAL A 70 2.63 10.54 6.07
N TYR A 71 2.91 9.47 5.33
CA TYR A 71 1.96 8.41 5.07
C TYR A 71 2.45 7.10 5.69
N PRO A 72 1.62 6.43 6.50
CA PRO A 72 1.94 5.09 6.98
C PRO A 72 1.92 4.10 5.82
N ILE A 73 2.90 3.21 5.75
CA ILE A 73 2.95 2.09 4.80
C ILE A 73 3.38 0.80 5.49
N LEU A 74 3.08 -0.34 4.87
CA LEU A 74 3.64 -1.63 5.23
C LEU A 74 4.56 -2.10 4.10
N VAL A 75 5.88 -2.16 4.35
CA VAL A 75 6.82 -2.70 3.37
C VAL A 75 6.64 -4.22 3.34
N PRO A 76 6.18 -4.82 2.22
CA PRO A 76 5.97 -6.26 2.17
C PRO A 76 7.31 -7.00 2.05
N ASP A 77 7.31 -8.31 2.23
CA ASP A 77 8.46 -9.16 1.94
C ASP A 77 8.24 -9.89 0.61
N THR A 78 8.64 -9.26 -0.49
CA THR A 78 8.40 -9.82 -1.84
C THR A 78 9.66 -10.28 -2.54
N GLY A 79 10.85 -9.84 -2.10
CA GLY A 79 12.09 -10.06 -2.83
C GLY A 79 12.16 -9.31 -4.16
N GLY A 80 11.25 -8.36 -4.41
CA GLY A 80 11.10 -7.68 -5.70
C GLY A 80 10.72 -6.22 -5.57
N THR A 81 10.29 -5.65 -6.70
CA THR A 81 9.86 -4.25 -6.78
C THR A 81 8.35 -4.12 -6.64
N VAL A 82 7.89 -3.20 -5.80
CA VAL A 82 6.47 -2.85 -5.63
C VAL A 82 6.24 -1.36 -5.94
N LYS A 83 5.02 -1.03 -6.37
CA LYS A 83 4.63 0.37 -6.62
C LYS A 83 4.29 1.07 -5.32
N LEU A 84 4.67 2.34 -5.20
CA LEU A 84 4.35 3.13 -4.02
C LEU A 84 2.85 3.36 -3.89
N TRP A 85 2.15 3.60 -5.00
CA TRP A 85 0.70 3.83 -4.97
C TRP A 85 -0.07 2.68 -4.33
N ASP A 86 0.30 1.44 -4.63
CA ASP A 86 -0.36 0.24 -4.08
C ASP A 86 -0.24 0.17 -2.55
N LEU A 87 0.85 0.72 -1.98
CA LEU A 87 1.05 0.82 -0.53
C LEU A 87 0.31 2.01 0.09
N LEU A 88 0.17 3.11 -0.65
CA LEU A 88 -0.52 4.33 -0.19
C LEU A 88 -2.03 4.18 -0.22
N ASP A 89 -2.60 3.61 -1.28
CA ASP A 89 -4.06 3.51 -1.46
C ASP A 89 -4.73 2.74 -0.32
N ALA A 90 -4.01 1.76 0.25
CA ALA A 90 -4.44 1.05 1.46
C ALA A 90 -4.71 1.96 2.67
N HIS A 91 -4.12 3.16 2.70
CA HIS A 91 -4.13 4.07 3.85
C HIS A 91 -4.67 5.49 3.56
N LEU A 92 -4.94 5.84 2.30
CA LEU A 92 -5.48 7.15 1.94
C LEU A 92 -6.98 7.26 2.27
N PRO A 93 -7.51 8.45 2.60
CA PRO A 93 -8.95 8.64 2.78
C PRO A 93 -9.72 8.26 1.51
N LEU A 94 -10.94 7.77 1.72
CA LEU A 94 -11.83 7.40 0.64
C LEU A 94 -12.06 8.58 -0.31
N PRO A 95 -12.07 8.36 -1.64
CA PRO A 95 -12.49 9.41 -2.56
C PRO A 95 -13.91 9.87 -2.18
N PRO A 96 -14.23 11.17 -2.31
CA PRO A 96 -15.56 11.68 -2.00
C PRO A 96 -16.58 10.87 -2.81
N SER A 97 -17.55 10.28 -2.10
CA SER A 97 -18.50 9.36 -2.70
C SER A 97 -19.26 10.05 -3.84
N THR A 98 -19.07 9.62 -5.07
CA THR A 98 -19.98 9.93 -6.19
C THR A 98 -21.32 9.19 -6.07
N GLY A 99 -21.42 8.30 -5.09
CA GLY A 99 -22.56 7.47 -4.73
C GLY A 99 -22.03 6.37 -3.82
N LEU A 100 -22.79 5.95 -2.80
CA LEU A 100 -22.37 4.96 -1.80
C LEU A 100 -22.22 3.51 -2.36
N SER A 101 -22.26 3.32 -3.69
CA SER A 101 -22.43 2.02 -4.35
C SER A 101 -21.20 1.45 -5.06
N ASP A 102 -20.11 2.21 -5.27
CA ASP A 102 -19.20 1.88 -6.37
C ASP A 102 -17.83 1.31 -5.96
N TYR A 103 -17.53 1.16 -4.67
CA TYR A 103 -16.29 0.50 -4.24
C TYR A 103 -16.38 -0.15 -2.86
N VAL A 104 -15.61 -1.22 -2.67
CA VAL A 104 -15.41 -1.93 -1.40
C VAL A 104 -13.90 -1.96 -1.12
N ARG A 105 -13.48 -1.50 0.06
CA ARG A 105 -12.09 -1.68 0.53
C ARG A 105 -11.98 -2.91 1.41
N ASN A 106 -11.04 -3.77 1.08
CA ASN A 106 -10.74 -4.96 1.84
C ASN A 106 -9.53 -4.71 2.76
N ALA A 107 -9.77 -4.52 4.06
CA ALA A 107 -8.72 -4.34 5.07
C ALA A 107 -8.18 -5.67 5.63
N GLY A 108 -8.20 -6.74 4.81
CA GLY A 108 -7.74 -8.08 5.20
C GLY A 108 -8.80 -8.96 5.87
N GLY A 109 -10.09 -8.60 5.75
CA GLY A 109 -11.22 -9.35 6.33
C GLY A 109 -12.01 -10.20 5.33
N VAL A 110 -11.70 -10.07 4.04
CA VAL A 110 -12.39 -10.80 2.96
C VAL A 110 -11.34 -11.53 2.14
N ASP A 111 -11.37 -12.85 2.11
CA ASP A 111 -10.45 -13.64 1.28
C ASP A 111 -10.92 -13.68 -0.18
N ARG A 112 -12.24 -13.54 -0.40
CA ARG A 112 -12.86 -13.63 -1.73
C ARG A 112 -14.17 -12.85 -1.83
N ILE A 113 -14.44 -12.28 -3.00
CA ILE A 113 -15.75 -11.71 -3.36
C ILE A 113 -16.34 -12.54 -4.50
N VAL A 114 -17.61 -12.94 -4.38
CA VAL A 114 -18.33 -13.70 -5.41
C VAL A 114 -19.65 -13.02 -5.75
N TRP A 115 -19.82 -12.73 -7.04
CA TRP A 115 -21.07 -12.24 -7.62
C TRP A 115 -21.88 -13.45 -8.13
N MET A 116 -23.11 -13.64 -7.66
CA MET A 116 -23.98 -14.75 -8.05
C MET A 116 -25.46 -14.38 -7.93
N THR A 117 -26.36 -15.19 -8.49
CA THR A 117 -27.82 -14.98 -8.35
C THR A 117 -28.30 -15.29 -6.94
N GLU A 118 -29.45 -14.72 -6.54
CA GLU A 118 -30.10 -15.07 -5.26
C GLU A 118 -30.40 -16.58 -5.15
N ALA A 119 -30.73 -17.23 -6.26
CA ALA A 119 -30.98 -18.67 -6.32
C ALA A 119 -29.70 -19.49 -6.02
N GLU A 120 -28.56 -19.11 -6.61
CA GLU A 120 -27.27 -19.74 -6.34
C GLU A 120 -26.82 -19.52 -4.90
N PHE A 121 -27.01 -18.31 -4.37
CA PHE A 121 -26.66 -17.99 -2.98
C PHE A 121 -27.46 -18.80 -1.97
N THR A 122 -28.76 -19.02 -2.25
CA THR A 122 -29.66 -19.80 -1.39
C THR A 122 -29.36 -21.30 -1.46
N ALA A 123 -28.84 -21.77 -2.60
CA ALA A 123 -28.47 -23.17 -2.82
C ALA A 123 -27.10 -23.56 -2.21
N LEU A 124 -26.33 -22.62 -1.66
CA LEU A 124 -25.03 -22.90 -1.06
C LEU A 124 -25.19 -23.81 0.18
N PRO A 125 -24.56 -25.01 0.19
CA PRO A 125 -24.68 -25.94 1.32
C PRO A 125 -23.98 -25.42 2.60
N ALA A 126 -22.96 -24.59 2.44
CA ALA A 126 -22.31 -23.84 3.51
C ALA A 126 -21.68 -22.57 2.92
N ARG A 127 -21.76 -21.46 3.68
CA ARG A 127 -21.15 -20.19 3.30
C ARG A 127 -19.77 -20.11 3.93
N ASP A 128 -18.78 -19.76 3.13
CA ASP A 128 -17.44 -19.48 3.65
C ASP A 128 -17.49 -18.15 4.42
N PRO A 129 -17.17 -18.14 5.73
CA PRO A 129 -17.22 -16.93 6.56
C PRO A 129 -16.27 -15.83 6.09
N ASN A 130 -15.24 -16.16 5.31
CA ASN A 130 -14.29 -15.19 4.77
C ASN A 130 -14.62 -14.75 3.34
N THR A 131 -15.69 -15.28 2.74
CA THR A 131 -16.15 -14.89 1.40
C THR A 131 -17.34 -13.93 1.50
N THR A 132 -17.22 -12.76 0.87
CA THR A 132 -18.33 -11.82 0.70
C THR A 132 -19.11 -12.19 -0.57
N TYR A 133 -20.40 -12.47 -0.42
CA TYR A 133 -21.30 -12.79 -1.53
C TYR A 133 -22.14 -11.56 -1.88
N LEU A 134 -22.17 -11.21 -3.17
CA LEU A 134 -23.00 -10.16 -3.72
C LEU A 134 -24.06 -10.81 -4.61
N THR A 135 -25.34 -10.60 -4.29
CA THR A 135 -26.47 -11.19 -5.02
C THR A 135 -27.14 -10.20 -5.96
N TYR A 136 -27.60 -10.69 -7.11
CA TYR A 136 -28.45 -9.96 -8.08
C TYR A 136 -29.68 -10.77 -8.46
#